data_AF-A0A2D4J533-F1
#
_entry.id   AF-A0A2D4J533-F1
#
_cell.length_a   1.000
_cell.length_b   1.000
_cell.length_c   1.000
_cell.angle_alpha   90.00
_cell.angle_beta   90.00
_cell.angle_gamma   90.00
#
_symmetry.space_group_name_H-M   'P 1'
#
loop_
_entity.id
_entity.type
_entity.pdbx_description
1 polymer ?
#
loop_
_entity_poly.entity_id
_entity_poly.type
_entity_poly.pdbx_seq_one_letter_code
_entity_poly.pdbx_strand_id
1 'polypeptide(L)'
;NKDKTKILTKNMLKEQKKELEEILGIQTTNKVKYLGIYITSRCGTLKEDNYSKLKQQIATDLLKWENLQLSLIGRISTIKMNVLPKILYLFQTIPIRLNKKFFDELNKIVSRFIWQGRKARIKLKSLQDARIRGGFALPDWELYYQAT
;
A
#
# COMPACT_ATOMS: atom_id res chain seq x y z
N ASN A 1 24.00 5.10 21.43
CA ASN A 1 22.85 4.74 20.56
C ASN A 1 22.56 5.82 19.49
N LYS A 2 23.55 6.62 19.08
CA LYS A 2 23.35 7.73 18.13
C LYS A 2 23.16 7.23 16.69
N ASP A 3 23.75 6.09 16.33
CA ASP A 3 23.70 5.52 14.97
C ASP A 3 22.29 5.09 14.51
N LYS A 4 21.41 4.77 15.47
CA LYS A 4 20.01 4.40 15.19
C LYS A 4 19.08 5.60 15.14
N THR A 5 19.53 6.75 15.65
CA THR A 5 18.73 7.97 15.71
C THR A 5 18.96 8.76 14.43
N LYS A 6 17.88 9.25 13.82
CA LYS A 6 17.96 10.07 12.60
C LYS A 6 17.06 11.27 12.74
N ILE A 7 17.52 12.42 12.25
CA ILE A 7 16.77 13.67 12.27
C ILE A 7 16.14 13.88 10.90
N LEU A 8 14.84 14.17 10.88
CA LEU A 8 14.12 14.55 9.67
C LEU A 8 13.91 16.07 9.69
N THR A 9 14.59 16.79 8.80
CA THR A 9 14.47 18.25 8.71
C THR A 9 13.46 18.66 7.64
N LYS A 10 12.60 19.63 7.96
CA LYS A 10 11.61 20.23 7.03
C LYS A 10 11.88 21.72 6.91
N ASN A 11 11.93 22.22 5.68
CA ASN A 11 12.12 23.65 5.36
C ASN A 11 13.39 24.29 5.97
N MET A 12 14.47 23.52 6.17
CA MET A 12 15.77 24.04 6.64
C MET A 12 16.77 24.17 5.50
N LEU A 13 17.58 25.21 5.55
CA LEU A 13 18.71 25.45 4.64
C LEU A 13 19.81 24.40 4.85
N LYS A 14 20.66 24.19 3.84
CA LYS A 14 21.74 23.19 3.92
C LYS A 14 22.77 23.50 5.00
N GLU A 15 23.04 24.78 5.24
CA GLU A 15 23.98 25.26 6.26
C GLU A 15 23.47 24.94 7.67
N GLN A 16 22.22 25.28 7.96
CA GLN A 16 21.56 24.96 9.23
C GLN A 16 21.49 23.44 9.49
N LYS A 17 21.35 22.62 8.44
CA LYS A 17 21.39 21.16 8.58
C LYS A 17 22.76 20.66 9.02
N LYS A 18 23.84 21.22 8.46
CA LYS A 18 25.21 20.84 8.81
C LYS A 18 25.55 21.25 10.25
N GLU A 19 25.22 22.48 10.62
CA GLU A 19 25.39 22.96 12.00
C GLU A 19 24.64 22.07 13.00
N LEU A 20 23.41 21.67 12.66
CA LEU A 20 22.61 20.80 13.51
C LEU A 20 23.15 19.36 13.59
N GLU A 21 23.73 18.84 12.50
CA GLU A 21 24.47 17.57 12.51
C GLU A 21 25.72 17.64 13.40
N GLU A 22 26.47 18.74 13.35
CA GLU A 22 27.68 18.97 14.14
C GLU A 22 27.38 19.11 15.64
N ILE A 23 26.34 19.89 16.01
CA ILE A 23 25.94 20.10 17.41
C ILE A 23 25.45 18.80 18.05
N LEU A 24 24.62 18.02 17.35
CA LEU A 24 23.96 16.85 17.94
C LEU A 24 24.77 15.55 17.75
N GLY A 25 25.63 15.50 16.72
CA GLY A 25 26.33 14.29 16.30
C GLY A 25 25.36 13.20 15.80
N ILE A 26 24.23 13.60 15.20
CA ILE A 26 23.18 12.72 14.68
C ILE A 26 23.00 13.01 13.19
N GLN A 27 22.88 11.96 12.38
CA GLN A 27 22.69 12.09 10.94
C GLN A 27 21.33 12.70 10.60
N THR A 28 21.34 13.77 9.80
CA THR A 28 20.13 14.32 9.17
C THR A 28 19.83 13.55 7.89
N THR A 29 18.57 13.16 7.73
CA THR A 29 18.09 12.47 6.53
C THR A 29 16.85 13.14 5.97
N ASN A 30 16.60 12.93 4.69
CA ASN A 30 15.39 13.41 4.04
C ASN A 30 14.21 12.44 4.18
N LYS A 31 14.46 11.23 4.69
CA LYS A 31 13.48 10.15 4.78
C LYS A 31 13.78 9.22 5.96
N VAL A 32 12.79 8.99 6.81
CA VAL A 32 12.87 8.08 7.97
C VAL A 32 11.81 7.02 7.85
N LYS A 33 12.12 5.78 8.28
CA LYS A 33 11.14 4.70 8.37
C LYS A 33 10.62 4.61 9.81
N TYR A 34 9.31 4.72 9.98
CA TYR A 34 8.63 4.61 11.27
C TYR A 34 7.42 3.70 11.14
N LEU A 35 7.32 2.66 11.98
CA LEU A 35 6.24 1.66 11.96
C LEU A 35 5.95 1.09 10.55
N GLY A 36 7.01 0.84 9.77
CA GLY A 36 6.88 0.32 8.41
C GLY A 36 6.62 1.38 7.33
N ILE A 37 6.22 2.60 7.70
CA ILE A 37 5.93 3.71 6.81
C ILE A 37 7.15 4.59 6.63
N TYR A 38 7.39 5.04 5.42
CA TYR A 38 8.39 6.04 5.14
C TYR A 38 7.81 7.45 5.26
N ILE A 39 8.34 8.21 6.21
CA ILE A 39 8.04 9.63 6.40
C ILE A 39 9.12 10.43 5.69
N THR A 40 8.71 11.30 4.78
CA THR A 40 9.58 12.14 3.96
C THR A 40 9.43 13.61 4.33
N SER A 41 10.50 14.38 4.21
CA SER A 41 10.46 15.83 4.43
C SER A 41 9.60 16.54 3.38
N ARG A 42 9.56 16.01 2.15
CA ARG A 42 8.71 16.45 1.05
C ARG A 42 7.46 15.58 0.97
N CYS A 43 6.28 16.19 1.03
CA CYS A 43 5.00 15.46 0.97
C CYS A 43 4.74 14.83 -0.41
N GLY A 44 5.28 15.40 -1.50
CA GLY A 44 5.05 14.89 -2.86
C GLY A 44 5.53 13.45 -3.08
N THR A 45 6.61 13.04 -2.41
CA THR A 45 7.18 11.68 -2.56
C THR A 45 6.50 10.66 -1.65
N LEU A 46 5.63 11.08 -0.72
CA LEU A 46 5.05 10.22 0.30
C LEU A 46 4.17 9.11 -0.31
N LYS A 47 3.46 9.42 -1.41
CA LYS A 47 2.66 8.46 -2.16
C LYS A 47 3.52 7.40 -2.84
N GLU A 48 4.58 7.83 -3.52
CA GLU A 48 5.47 6.93 -4.25
C GLU A 48 6.23 6.01 -3.31
N ASP A 49 6.71 6.57 -2.20
CA ASP A 49 7.52 5.85 -1.24
C ASP A 49 6.77 4.81 -0.42
N ASN A 50 5.45 4.89 -0.34
CA ASN A 50 4.61 3.99 0.42
C ASN A 50 3.61 3.25 -0.47
N TYR A 51 2.63 3.94 -1.06
CA TYR A 51 1.56 3.33 -1.84
C TYR A 51 2.06 2.63 -3.12
N SER A 52 2.94 3.28 -3.89
CA SER A 52 3.46 2.67 -5.13
C SER A 52 4.32 1.44 -4.82
N LYS A 53 5.15 1.50 -3.77
CA LYS A 53 5.95 0.36 -3.31
C LYS A 53 5.09 -0.79 -2.81
N LEU A 54 4.07 -0.50 -2.00
CA LEU A 54 3.16 -1.54 -1.52
C LEU A 54 2.42 -2.22 -2.68
N LYS A 55 1.93 -1.43 -3.66
CA LYS A 55 1.27 -1.97 -4.85
C LYS A 55 2.20 -2.92 -5.63
N GLN A 56 3.47 -2.55 -5.81
CA GLN A 56 4.46 -3.40 -6.45
C GLN A 56 4.71 -4.69 -5.66
N GLN A 57 4.87 -4.59 -4.34
CA GLN A 57 5.03 -5.76 -3.47
C GLN A 57 3.83 -6.70 -3.56
N ILE A 58 2.61 -6.17 -3.52
CA ILE A 58 1.38 -6.96 -3.69
C ILE A 58 1.39 -7.67 -5.05
N ALA A 59 1.74 -6.96 -6.14
CA ALA A 59 1.82 -7.60 -7.45
C ALA A 59 2.83 -8.76 -7.47
N THR A 60 4.01 -8.58 -6.88
CA THR A 60 5.03 -9.63 -6.79
C THR A 60 4.59 -10.80 -5.90
N ASP A 61 3.98 -10.54 -4.75
CA ASP A 61 3.46 -11.58 -3.84
C ASP A 61 2.38 -12.41 -4.55
N LEU A 62 1.45 -11.75 -5.25
CA LEU A 62 0.39 -12.44 -5.98
C LEU A 62 0.90 -13.26 -7.17
N LEU A 63 1.93 -12.79 -7.88
CA LEU A 63 2.59 -13.57 -8.93
C LEU A 63 3.24 -14.84 -8.36
N LYS A 64 3.89 -14.75 -7.19
CA LYS A 64 4.47 -15.92 -6.52
C LYS A 64 3.39 -16.93 -6.13
N TRP A 65 2.23 -16.45 -5.68
CA TRP A 65 1.11 -17.29 -5.25
C TRP A 65 0.24 -17.78 -6.42
N GLU A 66 0.44 -17.30 -7.64
CA GLU A 66 -0.37 -17.67 -8.80
C GLU A 66 -0.29 -19.17 -9.14
N ASN A 67 0.88 -19.78 -8.87
CA ASN A 67 1.14 -21.21 -9.09
C ASN A 67 0.52 -22.11 -8.02
N LEU A 68 0.00 -21.55 -6.92
CA LEU A 68 -0.70 -22.34 -5.91
C LEU A 68 -2.03 -22.83 -6.47
N GLN A 69 -2.34 -24.11 -6.26
CA GLN A 69 -3.60 -24.72 -6.70
C GLN A 69 -4.76 -24.30 -5.79
N LEU A 70 -5.14 -23.03 -5.84
CA LEU A 70 -6.20 -22.43 -5.05
C LEU A 70 -7.51 -22.38 -5.82
N SER A 71 -8.60 -22.75 -5.16
CA SER A 71 -9.95 -22.51 -5.66
C SER A 71 -10.22 -21.01 -5.81
N LEU A 72 -11.28 -20.63 -6.55
CA LEU A 72 -11.68 -19.22 -6.68
C LEU A 72 -11.91 -18.57 -5.30
N ILE A 73 -12.61 -19.27 -4.41
CA ILE A 73 -12.89 -18.83 -3.04
C ILE A 73 -11.59 -18.75 -2.22
N GLY A 74 -10.68 -19.72 -2.40
CA GLY A 74 -9.36 -19.70 -1.77
C GLY A 74 -8.59 -18.45 -2.14
N ARG A 75 -8.50 -18.12 -3.43
CA ARG A 75 -7.83 -16.91 -3.93
C ARG A 75 -8.45 -15.62 -3.39
N ILE A 76 -9.77 -15.53 -3.39
CA ILE A 76 -10.48 -14.37 -2.81
C ILE A 76 -10.16 -14.24 -1.31
N SER A 77 -10.11 -15.35 -0.58
CA SER A 77 -9.78 -15.36 0.84
C SER A 77 -8.32 -14.94 1.08
N THR A 78 -7.38 -15.38 0.24
CA THR A 78 -5.98 -14.92 0.26
C THR A 78 -5.86 -13.41 0.13
N ILE A 79 -6.64 -12.80 -0.78
CA ILE A 79 -6.69 -11.33 -0.93
C ILE A 79 -7.20 -10.65 0.34
N LYS A 80 -8.30 -11.14 0.91
CA LYS A 80 -8.87 -10.59 2.15
C LYS A 80 -7.91 -10.71 3.34
N MET A 81 -7.17 -11.80 3.43
CA MET A 81 -6.30 -12.05 4.59
C MET A 81 -4.93 -11.37 4.46
N ASN A 82 -4.36 -11.29 3.25
CA ASN A 82 -2.98 -10.84 3.08
C ASN A 82 -2.85 -9.44 2.47
N VAL A 83 -3.74 -9.07 1.55
CA VAL A 83 -3.65 -7.81 0.80
C VAL A 83 -4.44 -6.71 1.50
N LEU A 84 -5.68 -7.01 1.88
CA LEU A 84 -6.57 -6.06 2.54
C LEU A 84 -5.97 -5.38 3.79
N PRO A 85 -5.46 -6.11 4.80
CA PRO A 85 -4.92 -5.45 6.00
C PRO A 85 -3.73 -4.54 5.69
N LYS A 86 -2.85 -4.91 4.74
CA LYS A 86 -1.71 -4.08 4.35
C LYS A 86 -2.15 -2.75 3.72
N ILE A 87 -3.19 -2.79 2.89
CA ILE A 87 -3.74 -1.59 2.24
C ILE A 87 -4.48 -0.72 3.27
N LEU A 88 -5.32 -1.31 4.12
CA LEU A 88 -6.06 -0.59 5.15
C LEU A 88 -5.12 0.15 6.11
N TYR A 89 -4.01 -0.48 6.48
CA TYR A 89 -2.99 0.17 7.30
C TYR A 89 -2.48 1.47 6.65
N LEU A 90 -2.19 1.47 5.34
CA LEU A 90 -1.79 2.71 4.66
C LEU A 90 -2.90 3.75 4.59
N PHE A 91 -4.15 3.34 4.33
CA PHE A 91 -5.29 4.25 4.29
C PHE A 91 -5.48 4.98 5.62
N GLN A 92 -5.37 4.26 6.74
CA GLN A 92 -5.51 4.83 8.09
C GLN A 92 -4.33 5.71 8.50
N THR A 93 -3.12 5.37 8.06
CA THR A 93 -1.91 6.03 8.57
C THR A 93 -1.45 7.21 7.71
N ILE A 94 -1.75 7.22 6.42
CA ILE A 94 -1.28 8.24 5.47
C ILE A 94 -2.48 8.96 4.85
N PRO A 95 -2.83 10.17 5.33
CA PRO A 95 -3.94 10.95 4.81
C PRO A 95 -3.55 11.64 3.50
N ILE A 96 -3.50 10.88 2.40
CA ILE A 96 -3.25 11.39 1.04
C ILE A 96 -4.48 11.13 0.19
N ARG A 97 -4.82 12.09 -0.68
CA ARG A 97 -5.84 11.91 -1.73
C ARG A 97 -5.36 10.93 -2.80
N LEU A 98 -6.06 9.81 -2.93
CA LEU A 98 -5.81 8.81 -3.97
C LEU A 98 -6.73 9.06 -5.17
N ASN A 99 -6.19 8.87 -6.36
CA ASN A 99 -6.94 9.01 -7.61
C ASN A 99 -7.57 7.67 -7.98
N LYS A 100 -8.73 7.71 -8.66
CA LYS A 100 -9.43 6.51 -9.15
C LYS A 100 -8.53 5.51 -9.90
N LYS A 101 -7.60 6.02 -10.71
CA LYS A 101 -6.60 5.22 -11.44
C LYS A 101 -5.81 4.26 -10.54
N PHE A 102 -5.51 4.65 -9.30
CA PHE A 102 -4.81 3.77 -8.35
C PHE A 102 -5.67 2.56 -7.97
N PHE A 103 -6.95 2.77 -7.67
CA PHE A 103 -7.88 1.69 -7.34
C PHE A 103 -8.13 0.78 -8.55
N ASP A 104 -8.27 1.35 -9.75
CA ASP A 104 -8.42 0.59 -10.98
C ASP A 104 -7.20 -0.32 -11.26
N GLU A 105 -5.99 0.19 -11.03
CA GLU A 105 -4.76 -0.60 -11.17
C GLU A 105 -4.68 -1.73 -10.14
N LEU A 106 -5.04 -1.47 -8.87
CA LEU A 106 -5.13 -2.51 -7.85
C LEU A 106 -6.18 -3.58 -8.19
N ASN A 107 -7.36 -3.15 -8.65
CA ASN A 107 -8.42 -4.05 -9.10
C ASN A 107 -7.96 -4.93 -10.26
N LYS A 108 -7.18 -4.39 -11.21
CA LYS A 108 -6.59 -5.18 -12.31
C LYS A 108 -5.61 -6.23 -11.80
N ILE A 109 -4.71 -5.88 -10.87
CA ILE A 109 -3.74 -6.81 -10.28
C ILE A 109 -4.48 -7.95 -9.56
N VAL A 110 -5.45 -7.61 -8.72
CA VAL A 110 -6.25 -8.57 -7.94
C VAL A 110 -7.10 -9.45 -8.85
N SER A 111 -7.75 -8.88 -9.86
CA SER A 111 -8.54 -9.62 -10.84
C SER A 111 -7.69 -10.62 -11.63
N ARG A 112 -6.49 -10.22 -12.07
CA ARG A 112 -5.55 -11.11 -12.75
C ARG A 112 -5.21 -12.34 -11.90
N PHE A 113 -4.94 -12.15 -10.61
CA PHE A 113 -4.67 -13.25 -9.67
C PHE A 113 -5.90 -14.16 -9.47
N ILE A 114 -7.07 -13.57 -9.22
CA ILE A 114 -8.34 -14.29 -9.02
C ILE A 114 -8.72 -15.14 -10.24
N TRP A 115 -8.33 -14.73 -11.44
CA TRP A 115 -8.62 -15.45 -12.68
C TRP A 115 -7.41 -16.16 -13.30
N GLN A 116 -6.23 -16.16 -12.65
CA GLN A 116 -5.00 -16.79 -13.16
C GLN A 116 -4.67 -16.35 -14.60
N GLY A 117 -4.75 -15.03 -14.85
CA GLY A 117 -4.54 -14.46 -16.18
C GLY A 117 -5.64 -14.76 -17.22
N ARG A 118 -6.63 -15.60 -16.90
CA ARG A 118 -7.77 -15.90 -17.79
C ARG A 118 -8.78 -14.74 -17.78
N LYS A 119 -9.66 -14.73 -18.77
CA LYS A 119 -10.78 -13.78 -18.85
C LYS A 119 -11.73 -13.98 -17.66
N ALA A 120 -12.06 -12.88 -16.99
CA ALA A 120 -13.02 -12.88 -15.88
C ALA A 120 -14.38 -13.41 -16.31
N ARG A 121 -14.91 -14.40 -15.58
CA ARG A 121 -16.24 -14.97 -15.84
C ARG A 121 -17.36 -14.22 -15.12
N ILE A 122 -17.04 -13.58 -14.00
CA ILE A 122 -17.98 -12.83 -13.16
C ILE A 122 -17.56 -11.35 -13.17
N LYS A 123 -18.54 -10.44 -13.25
CA LYS A 123 -18.29 -9.00 -13.14
C LYS A 123 -17.68 -8.67 -11.78
N LEU A 124 -16.68 -7.78 -11.74
CA LEU A 124 -15.99 -7.41 -10.50
C LEU A 124 -16.96 -6.91 -9.41
N LYS A 125 -17.93 -6.06 -9.79
CA LYS A 125 -18.97 -5.57 -8.86
C LYS A 125 -19.75 -6.71 -8.19
N SER A 126 -20.06 -7.78 -8.92
CA SER A 126 -20.75 -8.95 -8.37
C SER A 126 -19.84 -9.77 -7.44
N LEU A 127 -18.53 -9.82 -7.69
CA LEU A 127 -17.57 -10.44 -6.78
C LEU A 127 -17.45 -9.65 -5.46
N GLN A 128 -17.52 -8.32 -5.54
CA GLN A 128 -17.40 -7.42 -4.40
C GLN A 128 -18.67 -7.36 -3.55
N ASP A 129 -19.81 -7.76 -4.10
CA ASP A 129 -21.07 -7.76 -3.36
C ASP A 129 -21.06 -8.73 -2.17
N ALA A 130 -21.92 -8.46 -1.19
CA ALA A 130 -22.02 -9.23 0.05
C ALA A 130 -22.49 -10.67 -0.22
N ARG A 131 -22.05 -11.61 0.63
CA ARG A 131 -22.46 -13.02 0.53
C ARG A 131 -23.97 -13.23 0.64
N ILE A 132 -24.64 -12.44 1.47
CA ILE A 132 -26.11 -12.47 1.62
C ILE A 132 -26.86 -12.14 0.32
N ARG A 133 -26.22 -11.42 -0.61
CA ARG A 133 -26.77 -11.06 -1.93
C ARG A 133 -26.21 -11.94 -3.06
N GLY A 134 -25.57 -13.07 -2.71
CA GLY A 134 -24.97 -13.99 -3.68
C GLY A 134 -23.60 -13.58 -4.21
N GLY A 135 -22.97 -12.56 -3.62
CA GLY A 135 -21.59 -12.16 -3.96
C GLY A 135 -20.52 -12.93 -3.17
N PHE A 136 -19.25 -12.59 -3.41
CA PHE A 136 -18.11 -13.22 -2.72
C PHE A 136 -17.46 -12.32 -1.66
N ALA A 137 -18.01 -11.12 -1.46
CA ALA A 137 -17.52 -10.06 -0.58
C ALA A 137 -16.04 -9.72 -0.81
N LEU A 138 -15.58 -9.77 -2.07
CA LEU A 138 -14.23 -9.32 -2.43
C LEU A 138 -14.07 -7.83 -2.02
N PRO A 139 -12.91 -7.41 -1.48
CA PRO A 139 -12.76 -6.02 -1.08
C PRO A 139 -12.92 -5.03 -2.23
N ASP A 140 -13.65 -3.94 -1.96
CA ASP A 140 -13.67 -2.76 -2.80
C ASP A 140 -12.74 -1.70 -2.20
N TRP A 141 -11.57 -1.54 -2.82
CA TRP A 141 -10.51 -0.66 -2.34
C TRP A 141 -10.94 0.81 -2.26
N GLU A 142 -11.80 1.26 -3.18
CA GLU A 142 -12.25 2.66 -3.20
C GLU A 142 -13.24 2.90 -2.07
N LEU A 143 -14.18 1.97 -1.84
CA LEU A 143 -15.12 2.04 -0.71
C LEU A 143 -14.40 1.97 0.64
N TYR A 144 -13.42 1.07 0.79
CA TYR A 144 -12.63 1.00 2.03
C TYR A 144 -11.82 2.27 2.29
N TYR A 145 -11.27 2.87 1.23
CA TYR A 145 -10.56 4.15 1.34
C TYR A 145 -11.48 5.30 1.74
N GLN A 146 -12.70 5.36 1.20
CA GLN A 146 -13.68 6.38 1.55
C GLN A 146 -14.26 6.22 2.96
N ALA A 147 -14.31 4.98 3.47
CA ALA A 147 -14.81 4.68 4.80
C ALA A 147 -13.77 4.94 5.92
N THR A 148 -12.51 5.18 5.55
CA THR A 148 -11.40 5.46 6.47
C THR A 148 -11.13 6.95 6.53
#